data_AF-A0A817BVC3-F1
#
_entry.id   AF-A0A817BVC3-F1
#
_cell.length_a   1.000
_cell.length_b   1.000
_cell.length_c   1.000
_cell.angle_alpha   90.00
_cell.angle_beta   90.00
_cell.angle_gamma   90.00
#
_symmetry.space_group_name_H-M   'P 1'
#
loop_
_entity.id
_entity.type
_entity.pdbx_description
1 polymer ?
#
loop_
_entity_poly.entity_id
_entity_poly.type
_entity_poly.pdbx_seq_one_letter_code
_entity_poly.pdbx_strand_id
1 'polypeptide(L)'
;MVRSSSTIKLNIGLIHIGSCPLHLIHNSFKIGIDSTTNWSIEEFLNNLAFWFSRSPSRREDYLKVAKYISNDIGKFIRRFIITRWLDAGPIMERIIKQWTNLNEYFIKFIPINRKISLNNHLYIQIKRFFETKSTIIRLNFLVFLYHNIYEKILIWFQQTQPLIHVLYDECEQLIRRVLSCFINEDLIKNKTLNELMKISFHNQANQKCDLELDIGEATRLGLNNLSNEENKQFFSDIRNIYSSITKELTRTLPLNNDLLRHLKCLHPMMRHSETSHISIMNIARSFPQMIVPDEIDRINAEWYLYQNENIPNEWYEKTNEYHAIDYYWKNIFTLKTNTGTDKFIALPKLIKCVLALSHGNADVERGFSENAFLLTDDRSLLSDASINGLRATRDGVKFFGNGKPHEVPITKALLDSVRGAHSRYCIDLEKRQQELLTNKNLVNEEKQNDFFIEKQNDLYDEQKCLHKNLTNIQKMIDEGTERLTSAISSKDFKEIETSLLLIEGGNEKLAMTTTHIVCNSSQLNQLKKKQKK
;
A
#
# COMPACT_ATOMS: atom_id res chain seq x y z
N MET A 1 -1.28 -11.65 7.73
CA MET A 1 -0.60 -12.78 7.09
C MET A 1 -1.68 -13.71 6.53
N VAL A 2 -2.11 -13.47 5.29
CA VAL A 2 -2.97 -14.38 4.52
C VAL A 2 -2.13 -14.72 3.29
N ARG A 3 -1.53 -15.91 3.29
CA ARG A 3 -0.79 -16.44 2.15
C ARG A 3 -1.82 -16.96 1.15
N SER A 4 -2.03 -16.23 0.06
CA SER A 4 -2.83 -16.69 -1.08
C SER A 4 -1.95 -17.53 -2.00
N SER A 5 -1.99 -18.84 -1.83
CA SER A 5 -1.57 -19.81 -2.85
C SER A 5 -2.68 -19.97 -3.89
N SER A 6 -2.87 -18.98 -4.77
CA SER A 6 -3.76 -19.10 -5.96
C SER A 6 -3.68 -17.94 -6.98
N THR A 7 -2.65 -17.08 -7.00
CA THR A 7 -2.64 -15.85 -7.84
C THR A 7 -1.81 -15.93 -9.14
N ILE A 8 -1.67 -17.09 -9.79
CA ILE A 8 -0.83 -17.22 -11.00
C ILE A 8 -1.60 -16.97 -12.32
N LYS A 9 -2.89 -16.60 -12.31
CA LYS A 9 -3.69 -16.39 -13.54
C LYS A 9 -4.38 -15.03 -13.69
N LEU A 10 -3.79 -13.93 -13.22
CA LEU A 10 -4.38 -12.57 -13.31
C LEU A 10 -3.58 -11.53 -14.10
N ASN A 11 -2.42 -11.87 -14.68
CA ASN A 11 -1.53 -10.87 -15.31
C ASN A 11 -1.49 -10.88 -16.85
N ILE A 12 -2.50 -11.42 -17.54
CA ILE A 12 -2.57 -11.33 -19.00
C ILE A 12 -2.95 -9.88 -19.36
N GLY A 13 -1.97 -9.01 -19.61
CA GLY A 13 -2.26 -7.59 -19.89
C GLY A 13 -1.30 -6.57 -19.28
N LEU A 14 -0.74 -6.89 -18.13
CA LEU A 14 -0.15 -5.88 -17.26
C LEU A 14 1.38 -5.87 -17.37
N ILE A 15 1.94 -4.69 -17.54
CA ILE A 15 3.38 -4.46 -17.54
C ILE A 15 3.84 -4.29 -16.10
N HIS A 16 4.68 -5.22 -15.63
CA HIS A 16 5.17 -5.21 -14.27
C HIS A 16 6.38 -4.28 -14.11
N ILE A 17 6.12 -3.05 -13.68
CA ILE A 17 7.16 -2.06 -13.32
C ILE A 17 7.52 -2.07 -11.81
N GLY A 18 6.90 -2.97 -11.04
CA GLY A 18 7.08 -3.05 -9.59
C GLY A 18 5.97 -2.33 -8.82
N SER A 19 6.15 -2.25 -7.49
CA SER A 19 5.23 -1.53 -6.62
C SER A 19 5.52 -0.03 -6.60
N CYS A 20 4.54 0.77 -6.16
CA CYS A 20 4.68 2.22 -6.07
C CYS A 20 5.91 2.61 -5.23
N PRO A 21 6.93 3.24 -5.82
CA PRO A 21 8.16 3.56 -5.10
C PRO A 21 7.94 4.52 -3.93
N LEU A 22 6.96 5.44 -4.05
CA LEU A 22 6.63 6.38 -2.97
C LEU A 22 6.27 5.67 -1.66
N HIS A 23 5.43 4.63 -1.74
CA HIS A 23 5.05 3.83 -0.57
C HIS A 23 6.24 3.09 0.03
N LEU A 24 7.12 2.53 -0.81
CA LEU A 24 8.32 1.82 -0.36
C LEU A 24 9.29 2.76 0.37
N ILE A 25 9.44 3.98 -0.16
CA ILE A 25 10.31 5.00 0.40
C ILE A 25 9.76 5.50 1.75
N HIS A 26 8.46 5.76 1.87
CA HIS A 26 7.82 6.05 3.16
C HIS A 26 8.03 4.94 4.19
N ASN A 27 7.86 3.68 3.77
CA ASN A 27 8.07 2.53 4.65
C ASN A 27 9.54 2.41 5.08
N SER A 28 10.49 2.72 4.21
CA SER A 28 11.92 2.69 4.57
C SER A 28 12.26 3.67 5.69
N PHE A 29 11.70 4.89 5.65
CA PHE A 29 11.93 5.89 6.69
C PHE A 29 11.34 5.43 8.03
N LYS A 30 10.11 4.90 8.01
CA LYS A 30 9.48 4.30 9.19
C LYS A 30 10.34 3.19 9.79
N ILE A 31 10.73 2.22 8.96
CA ILE A 31 11.54 1.06 9.38
C ILE A 31 12.89 1.50 9.94
N GLY A 32 13.49 2.55 9.36
CA GLY A 32 14.67 3.21 9.93
C GLY A 32 14.43 3.62 11.38
N ILE A 33 13.38 4.41 11.64
CA ILE A 33 13.06 4.90 12.99
C ILE A 33 12.70 3.75 13.95
N ASP A 34 11.85 2.82 13.50
CA ASP A 34 11.37 1.69 14.29
C ASP A 34 12.50 0.69 14.62
N SER A 35 13.64 0.75 13.92
CA SER A 35 14.84 -0.01 14.28
C SER A 35 15.47 0.43 15.60
N THR A 36 15.09 1.62 16.10
CA THR A 36 15.53 2.14 17.40
C THR A 36 14.45 1.88 18.46
N THR A 37 14.83 1.24 19.55
CA THR A 37 13.87 0.88 20.62
C THR A 37 13.48 2.06 21.51
N ASN A 38 14.27 3.15 21.52
CA ASN A 38 14.22 4.16 22.58
C ASN A 38 13.76 5.56 22.11
N TRP A 39 13.40 5.74 20.85
CA TRP A 39 13.13 7.08 20.32
C TRP A 39 11.67 7.51 20.48
N SER A 40 10.70 6.60 20.32
CA SER A 40 9.26 6.83 20.52
C SER A 40 8.70 8.11 19.85
N ILE A 41 9.27 8.51 18.69
CA ILE A 41 8.92 9.76 18.00
C ILE A 41 7.49 9.75 17.50
N GLU A 42 7.00 8.59 17.04
CA GLU A 42 5.61 8.44 16.60
C GLU A 42 4.61 8.84 17.69
N GLU A 43 4.83 8.32 18.91
CA GLU A 43 4.00 8.63 20.08
C GLU A 43 4.06 10.12 20.40
N PHE A 44 5.26 10.73 20.35
CA PHE A 44 5.43 12.15 20.61
C PHE A 44 4.64 13.03 19.62
N LEU A 45 4.81 12.78 18.31
CA LEU A 45 4.15 13.57 17.26
C LEU A 45 2.62 13.43 17.35
N ASN A 46 2.11 12.22 17.56
CA ASN A 46 0.69 11.97 17.72
C ASN A 46 0.11 12.65 18.96
N ASN A 47 0.75 12.47 20.12
CA ASN A 47 0.28 13.03 21.39
C ASN A 47 0.25 14.56 21.33
N LEU A 48 1.29 15.18 20.75
CA LEU A 48 1.39 16.63 20.65
C LEU A 48 0.33 17.21 19.71
N ALA A 49 0.09 16.59 18.55
CA ALA A 49 -1.00 17.01 17.65
C ALA A 49 -2.38 16.83 18.31
N PHE A 50 -2.58 15.72 19.01
CA PHE A 50 -3.82 15.39 19.70
C PHE A 50 -4.11 16.33 20.87
N TRP A 51 -3.07 16.75 21.59
CA TRP A 51 -3.18 17.69 22.70
C TRP A 51 -3.90 18.99 22.29
N PHE A 52 -3.45 19.57 21.17
CA PHE A 52 -4.00 20.81 20.62
C PHE A 52 -5.28 20.60 19.82
N SER A 53 -5.53 19.43 19.23
CA SER A 53 -6.77 19.18 18.48
C SER A 53 -8.00 19.08 19.37
N ARG A 54 -7.85 18.58 20.62
CA ARG A 54 -8.97 18.32 21.51
C ARG A 54 -9.56 19.53 22.22
N SER A 55 -8.87 20.67 22.26
CA SER A 55 -9.30 21.79 23.08
C SER A 55 -8.86 23.14 22.52
N PRO A 56 -9.80 24.01 22.12
CA PRO A 56 -9.52 25.39 21.74
C PRO A 56 -8.88 26.18 22.87
N SER A 57 -9.26 25.95 24.13
CA SER A 57 -8.69 26.67 25.28
C SER A 57 -7.20 26.34 25.49
N ARG A 58 -6.76 25.10 25.23
CA ARG A 58 -5.32 24.75 25.23
C ARG A 58 -4.54 25.49 24.14
N ARG A 59 -5.16 25.68 22.97
CA ARG A 59 -4.56 26.48 21.89
C ARG A 59 -4.42 27.94 22.33
N GLU A 60 -5.47 28.51 22.91
CA GLU A 60 -5.46 29.89 23.41
C GLU A 60 -4.39 30.11 24.48
N ASP A 61 -4.30 29.20 25.45
CA ASP A 61 -3.29 29.26 26.50
C ASP A 61 -1.86 29.15 25.93
N TYR A 62 -1.62 28.23 24.97
CA TYR A 62 -0.34 28.16 24.27
C TYR A 62 -0.01 29.45 23.50
N LEU A 63 -0.98 30.05 22.82
CA LEU A 63 -0.77 31.30 22.08
C LEU A 63 -0.38 32.45 23.02
N LYS A 64 -0.90 32.48 24.25
CA LYS A 64 -0.50 33.46 25.28
C LYS A 64 0.96 33.27 25.68
N VAL A 65 1.35 32.01 25.93
CA VAL A 65 2.74 31.66 26.27
C VAL A 65 3.70 31.99 25.13
N ALA A 66 3.35 31.57 23.91
CA ALA A 66 4.16 31.84 22.72
C ALA A 66 4.39 33.34 22.53
N LYS A 67 3.33 34.17 22.58
CA LYS A 67 3.43 35.64 22.47
C LYS A 67 4.31 36.29 23.54
N TYR A 68 4.39 35.70 24.72
CA TYR A 68 5.21 36.22 25.82
C TYR A 68 6.70 35.89 25.63
N ILE A 69 7.02 34.70 25.12
CA ILE A 69 8.40 34.23 24.97
C ILE A 69 9.03 34.69 23.66
N SER A 70 8.27 34.66 22.57
CA SER A 70 8.77 35.06 21.26
C SER A 70 7.67 35.70 20.40
N ASN A 71 8.06 36.64 19.55
CA ASN A 71 7.14 37.23 18.56
C ASN A 71 6.77 36.25 17.42
N ASP A 72 7.42 35.08 17.35
CA ASP A 72 7.10 34.04 16.37
C ASP A 72 6.24 32.94 17.00
N ILE A 73 4.94 33.08 16.81
CA ILE A 73 3.92 32.16 17.30
C ILE A 73 3.93 30.83 16.51
N GLY A 74 4.56 30.82 15.32
CA GLY A 74 4.60 29.65 14.44
C GLY A 74 3.25 29.20 13.89
N LYS A 75 3.25 28.09 13.15
CA LYS A 75 2.03 27.40 12.69
C LYS A 75 1.70 26.27 13.66
N PHE A 76 0.42 26.06 13.94
CA PHE A 76 -0.01 24.91 14.75
C PHE A 76 0.46 23.58 14.13
N ILE A 77 0.77 22.66 15.04
CA ILE A 77 1.22 21.31 14.73
C ILE A 77 0.06 20.55 14.07
N ARG A 78 0.32 20.03 12.87
CA ARG A 78 -0.66 19.27 12.11
C ARG A 78 -0.75 17.84 12.65
N ARG A 79 -1.87 17.18 12.37
CA ARG A 79 -2.03 15.74 12.63
C ARG A 79 -0.98 14.96 11.85
N PHE A 80 -0.24 14.11 12.55
CA PHE A 80 0.67 13.14 11.95
C PHE A 80 -0.13 11.94 11.41
N ILE A 81 0.29 11.41 10.25
CA ILE A 81 -0.35 10.26 9.59
C ILE A 81 0.68 9.13 9.49
N ILE A 82 0.42 8.02 10.19
CA ILE A 82 1.34 6.88 10.32
C ILE A 82 1.70 6.20 8.99
N THR A 83 0.85 6.32 7.97
CA THR A 83 1.10 5.76 6.64
C THR A 83 1.91 6.68 5.73
N ARG A 84 2.15 7.93 6.13
CA ARG A 84 2.86 8.95 5.36
C ARG A 84 3.98 9.57 6.18
N TRP A 85 4.93 8.74 6.59
CA TRP A 85 6.01 9.15 7.48
C TRP A 85 6.86 10.33 6.98
N LEU A 86 6.89 10.59 5.68
CA LEU A 86 7.66 11.71 5.15
C LEU A 86 6.87 13.03 5.19
N ASP A 87 5.54 12.97 5.38
CA ASP A 87 4.76 14.15 5.79
C ASP A 87 5.11 14.59 7.22
N ALA A 88 5.82 13.76 7.98
CA ALA A 88 6.32 14.13 9.32
C ALA A 88 7.44 15.16 9.27
N GLY A 89 8.24 15.23 8.20
CA GLY A 89 9.35 16.17 8.08
C GLY A 89 8.92 17.61 8.40
N PRO A 90 7.94 18.17 7.66
CA PRO A 90 7.39 19.50 7.93
C PRO A 90 6.71 19.66 9.30
N ILE A 91 6.27 18.56 9.93
CA ILE A 91 5.70 18.59 11.28
C ILE A 91 6.83 18.73 12.32
N MET A 92 7.90 17.96 12.17
CA MET A 92 9.08 18.00 13.03
C MET A 92 9.79 19.36 12.94
N GLU A 93 9.94 19.93 11.75
CA GLU A 93 10.48 21.28 11.57
C GLU A 93 9.67 22.33 12.35
N ARG A 94 8.33 22.26 12.30
CA ARG A 94 7.46 23.19 13.04
C ARG A 94 7.60 23.04 14.55
N ILE A 95 7.82 21.81 15.02
CA ILE A 95 8.04 21.52 16.44
C ILE A 95 9.39 22.09 16.87
N ILE A 96 10.46 21.85 16.11
CA ILE A 96 11.80 22.38 16.39
C ILE A 96 11.78 23.91 16.43
N LYS A 97 11.15 24.55 15.44
CA LYS A 97 11.03 26.02 15.39
C LYS A 97 10.29 26.60 16.61
N GLN A 98 9.33 25.87 17.15
CA GLN A 98 8.55 26.28 18.33
C GLN A 98 9.03 25.62 19.62
N TRP A 99 10.21 24.98 19.62
CA TRP A 99 10.64 24.12 20.73
C TRP A 99 10.68 24.87 22.06
N THR A 100 11.24 26.09 22.07
CA THR A 100 11.30 26.94 23.27
C THR A 100 9.92 27.25 23.81
N ASN A 101 8.98 27.68 22.95
CA ASN A 101 7.61 28.03 23.34
C ASN A 101 6.85 26.81 23.88
N LEU A 102 7.01 25.66 23.23
CA LEU A 102 6.40 24.41 23.64
C LEU A 102 6.98 23.92 24.96
N ASN A 103 8.30 24.00 25.14
CA ASN A 103 8.97 23.62 26.37
C ASN A 103 8.44 24.45 27.54
N GLU A 104 8.42 25.78 27.42
CA GLU A 104 7.87 26.67 28.43
C GLU A 104 6.40 26.39 28.75
N TYR A 105 5.59 26.11 27.72
CA TYR A 105 4.18 25.77 27.89
C TYR A 105 3.99 24.47 28.71
N PHE A 106 4.70 23.39 28.35
CA PHE A 106 4.54 22.09 29.00
C PHE A 106 5.28 21.98 30.34
N ILE A 107 6.44 22.61 30.48
CA ILE A 107 7.30 22.50 31.67
C ILE A 107 6.96 23.56 32.74
N LYS A 108 6.61 24.79 32.35
CA LYS A 108 6.38 25.88 33.32
C LYS A 108 4.93 26.32 33.41
N PHE A 109 4.30 26.65 32.29
CA PHE A 109 2.95 27.25 32.30
C PHE A 109 1.87 26.31 32.84
N ILE A 110 1.79 25.06 32.35
CA ILE A 110 0.77 24.10 32.79
C ILE A 110 0.83 23.86 34.31
N PRO A 111 2.01 23.58 34.92
CA PRO A 111 2.13 23.41 36.36
C PRO A 111 1.68 24.61 37.20
N ILE A 112 1.89 25.83 36.70
CA ILE A 112 1.52 27.07 37.39
C ILE A 112 0.02 27.34 37.26
N ASN A 113 -0.53 27.24 36.05
CA ASN A 113 -1.92 27.60 35.76
C ASN A 113 -2.93 26.62 36.38
N ARG A 114 -2.56 25.35 36.60
CA ARG A 114 -3.36 24.30 37.27
C ARG A 114 -4.78 24.05 36.72
N LYS A 115 -5.17 24.67 35.61
CA LYS A 115 -6.42 24.37 34.87
C LYS A 115 -6.48 22.94 34.34
N ILE A 116 -5.32 22.31 34.19
CA ILE A 116 -5.16 20.95 33.70
C ILE A 116 -4.59 20.12 34.84
N SER A 117 -5.18 18.94 35.10
CA SER A 117 -4.65 17.99 36.08
C SER A 117 -3.25 17.53 35.70
N LEU A 118 -2.31 17.60 36.65
CA LEU A 118 -0.94 17.09 36.47
C LEU A 118 -0.87 15.57 36.36
N ASN A 119 -1.92 14.88 36.79
CA ASN A 119 -2.09 13.43 36.62
C ASN A 119 -2.68 13.06 35.25
N ASN A 120 -2.86 14.04 34.35
CA ASN A 120 -3.34 13.76 33.00
C ASN A 120 -2.28 12.95 32.23
N HIS A 121 -2.64 11.72 31.86
CA HIS A 121 -1.73 10.77 31.20
C HIS A 121 -1.08 11.36 29.93
N LEU A 122 -1.86 12.04 29.09
CA LEU A 122 -1.38 12.64 27.85
C LEU A 122 -0.39 13.79 28.13
N TYR A 123 -0.65 14.59 29.17
CA TYR A 123 0.30 15.62 29.62
C TYR A 123 1.63 15.00 30.05
N ILE A 124 1.60 13.99 30.93
CA ILE A 124 2.80 13.31 31.42
C ILE A 124 3.61 12.71 30.25
N GLN A 125 2.93 12.04 29.32
CA GLN A 125 3.56 11.46 28.14
C GLN A 125 4.23 12.49 27.24
N ILE A 126 3.67 13.70 27.10
CA ILE A 126 4.29 14.78 26.31
C ILE A 126 5.43 15.42 27.10
N LYS A 127 5.22 15.71 28.38
CA LYS A 127 6.16 16.37 29.27
C LYS A 127 7.52 15.67 29.30
N ARG A 128 7.53 14.32 29.39
CA ARG A 128 8.77 13.53 29.42
C ARG A 128 9.70 13.78 28.22
N PHE A 129 9.13 14.08 27.05
CA PHE A 129 9.90 14.39 25.82
C PHE A 129 10.55 15.77 25.89
N PHE A 130 9.95 16.73 26.59
CA PHE A 130 10.56 18.05 26.81
C PHE A 130 11.58 18.04 27.96
N GLU A 131 11.49 17.08 28.89
CA GLU A 131 12.49 16.85 29.95
C GLU A 131 13.73 16.10 29.42
N THR A 132 13.57 15.33 28.34
CA THR A 132 14.64 14.53 27.75
C THR A 132 15.48 15.35 26.76
N LYS A 133 16.74 15.65 27.12
CA LYS A 133 17.65 16.46 26.28
C LYS A 133 17.86 15.89 24.88
N SER A 134 17.90 14.56 24.74
CA SER A 134 18.12 13.89 23.45
C SER A 134 16.95 14.01 22.48
N THR A 135 15.74 14.39 22.93
CA THR A 135 14.57 14.47 22.04
C THR A 135 14.75 15.50 20.93
N ILE A 136 15.20 16.73 21.24
CA ILE A 136 15.43 17.74 20.21
C ILE A 136 16.54 17.34 19.24
N ILE A 137 17.58 16.64 19.73
CA ILE A 137 18.70 16.15 18.93
C ILE A 137 18.23 15.08 17.95
N ARG A 138 17.40 14.15 18.42
CA ARG A 138 16.75 13.13 17.57
C ARG A 138 15.87 13.78 16.51
N LEU A 139 15.07 14.79 16.86
CA LEU A 139 14.26 15.52 15.88
C LEU A 139 15.11 16.24 14.83
N ASN A 140 16.19 16.90 15.23
CA ASN A 140 17.13 17.55 14.31
C ASN A 140 17.73 16.53 13.33
N PHE A 141 18.12 15.35 13.81
CA PHE A 141 18.61 14.28 12.94
C PHE A 141 17.52 13.79 11.97
N LEU A 142 16.29 13.59 12.43
CA LEU A 142 15.20 13.12 11.56
C LEU A 142 14.80 14.14 10.50
N VAL A 143 14.85 15.44 10.82
CA VAL A 143 14.67 16.52 9.85
C VAL A 143 15.82 16.54 8.85
N PHE A 144 17.06 16.42 9.31
CA PHE A 144 18.22 16.27 8.43
C PHE A 144 18.07 15.07 7.49
N LEU A 145 17.70 13.91 8.02
CA LEU A 145 17.47 12.69 7.25
C LEU A 145 16.39 12.90 6.18
N TYR A 146 15.28 13.55 6.55
CA TYR A 146 14.21 13.91 5.62
C TYR A 146 14.72 14.77 4.45
N HIS A 147 15.39 15.90 4.73
CA HIS A 147 15.88 16.79 3.67
C HIS A 147 16.98 16.16 2.82
N ASN A 148 17.97 15.54 3.46
CA ASN A 148 19.15 15.06 2.77
C ASN A 148 18.81 13.85 1.87
N ILE A 149 18.00 12.91 2.37
CA ILE A 149 17.76 11.65 1.67
C ILE A 149 16.45 11.66 0.87
N TYR A 150 15.37 12.19 1.44
CA TYR A 150 14.02 11.89 0.97
C TYR A 150 13.32 13.04 0.25
N GLU A 151 13.48 14.29 0.67
CA GLU A 151 12.69 15.42 0.18
C GLU A 151 12.70 15.54 -1.35
N LYS A 152 13.89 15.50 -1.97
CA LYS A 152 14.02 15.61 -3.44
C LYS A 152 13.26 14.51 -4.16
N ILE A 153 13.39 13.25 -3.72
CA ILE A 153 12.76 12.13 -4.41
C ILE A 153 11.24 12.14 -4.24
N LEU A 154 10.74 12.64 -3.11
CA LEU A 154 9.30 12.80 -2.88
C LEU A 154 8.69 13.85 -3.79
N ILE A 155 9.33 15.02 -3.88
CA ILE A 155 8.89 16.09 -4.79
C ILE A 155 8.86 15.56 -6.23
N TRP A 156 9.87 14.78 -6.60
CA TRP A 156 9.95 14.13 -7.91
C TRP A 156 8.80 13.13 -8.15
N PHE A 157 8.51 12.23 -7.19
CA PHE A 157 7.41 11.25 -7.31
C PHE A 157 6.01 11.88 -7.34
N GLN A 158 5.88 13.13 -6.90
CA GLN A 158 4.63 13.89 -6.88
C GLN A 158 4.37 14.67 -8.18
N GLN A 159 5.31 14.68 -9.12
CA GLN A 159 5.16 15.39 -10.39
C GLN A 159 4.12 14.73 -11.29
N THR A 160 3.55 15.52 -12.20
CA THR A 160 2.47 15.09 -13.10
C THR A 160 2.99 14.65 -14.47
N GLN A 161 4.20 15.03 -14.81
CA GLN A 161 4.82 14.72 -16.10
C GLN A 161 5.31 13.27 -16.12
N PRO A 162 5.45 12.63 -17.30
CA PRO A 162 6.01 11.29 -17.39
C PRO A 162 7.48 11.27 -16.96
N LEU A 163 7.81 10.46 -15.96
CA LEU A 163 9.17 10.37 -15.41
C LEU A 163 9.75 8.95 -15.39
N ILE A 164 9.09 8.02 -16.07
CA ILE A 164 9.48 6.60 -16.07
C ILE A 164 10.92 6.37 -16.58
N HIS A 165 11.38 7.24 -17.48
CA HIS A 165 12.72 7.20 -18.09
C HIS A 165 13.87 7.49 -17.11
N VAL A 166 13.63 8.24 -16.02
CA VAL A 166 14.65 8.53 -14.99
C VAL A 166 14.40 7.81 -13.66
N LEU A 167 13.30 7.05 -13.54
CA LEU A 167 12.92 6.34 -12.31
C LEU A 167 14.03 5.41 -11.79
N TYR A 168 14.65 4.63 -12.68
CA TYR A 168 15.70 3.71 -12.29
C TYR A 168 16.93 4.46 -11.75
N ASP A 169 17.33 5.54 -12.42
CA ASP A 169 18.48 6.36 -12.00
C ASP A 169 18.23 7.04 -10.65
N GLU A 170 17.02 7.54 -10.41
CA GLU A 170 16.66 8.13 -9.11
C GLU A 170 16.64 7.09 -7.98
N CYS A 171 16.19 5.85 -8.26
CA CYS A 171 16.29 4.76 -7.29
C CYS A 171 17.75 4.39 -6.97
N GLU A 172 18.61 4.35 -7.99
CA GLU A 172 20.06 4.11 -7.81
C GLU A 172 20.73 5.25 -7.01
N GLN A 173 20.41 6.50 -7.34
CA GLN A 173 20.91 7.66 -6.62
C GLN A 173 20.46 7.68 -5.15
N LEU A 174 19.24 7.25 -4.86
CA LEU A 174 18.75 7.13 -3.48
C LEU A 174 19.60 6.16 -2.66
N ILE A 175 19.88 4.96 -3.19
CA ILE A 175 20.75 3.98 -2.53
C ILE A 175 22.14 4.58 -2.28
N ARG A 176 22.74 5.21 -3.30
CA ARG A 176 24.04 5.88 -3.16
C ARG A 176 24.04 6.93 -2.06
N ARG A 177 22.99 7.75 -2.00
CA ARG A 177 22.88 8.84 -1.01
C ARG A 177 22.74 8.32 0.41
N VAL A 178 21.98 7.25 0.63
CA VAL A 178 21.89 6.61 1.94
C VAL A 178 23.25 6.02 2.33
N LEU A 179 23.88 5.25 1.44
CA LEU A 179 25.20 4.66 1.71
C LEU A 179 26.25 5.73 2.01
N SER A 180 26.27 6.85 1.27
CA SER A 180 27.24 7.92 1.48
C SER A 180 27.14 8.60 2.84
N CYS A 181 26.03 8.45 3.56
CA CYS A 181 25.88 9.00 4.90
C CYS A 181 26.71 8.23 5.95
N PHE A 182 26.96 6.92 5.75
CA PHE A 182 27.52 6.07 6.79
C PHE A 182 28.55 5.02 6.35
N ILE A 183 28.73 4.80 5.05
CA ILE A 183 29.73 3.88 4.48
C ILE A 183 30.92 4.68 3.97
N ASN A 184 32.11 4.08 4.08
CA ASN A 184 33.36 4.70 3.65
C ASN A 184 33.33 5.00 2.14
N GLU A 185 33.87 6.16 1.76
CA GLU A 185 33.66 6.73 0.43
C GLU A 185 34.36 5.92 -0.68
N ASP A 186 35.49 5.29 -0.35
CA ASP A 186 36.25 4.37 -1.21
C ASP A 186 35.44 3.14 -1.64
N LEU A 187 34.48 2.71 -0.82
CA LEU A 187 33.60 1.58 -1.13
C LEU A 187 32.42 1.98 -2.04
N ILE A 188 32.17 3.28 -2.23
CA ILE A 188 31.01 3.79 -2.99
C ILE A 188 31.44 4.41 -4.33
N LYS A 189 32.53 5.17 -4.33
CA LYS A 189 33.01 5.92 -5.49
C LYS A 189 33.21 5.01 -6.70
N ASN A 190 32.69 5.44 -7.85
CA ASN A 190 32.82 4.76 -9.16
C ASN A 190 32.31 3.30 -9.19
N LYS A 191 31.58 2.84 -8.16
CA LYS A 191 30.95 1.52 -8.15
C LYS A 191 29.65 1.53 -8.93
N THR A 192 29.37 0.46 -9.66
CA THR A 192 28.06 0.20 -10.28
C THR A 192 27.02 -0.17 -9.22
N LEU A 193 25.72 -0.05 -9.52
CA LEU A 193 24.66 -0.48 -8.59
C LEU A 193 24.84 -1.94 -8.13
N ASN A 194 25.18 -2.85 -9.05
CA ASN A 194 25.40 -4.26 -8.69
C ASN A 194 26.56 -4.47 -7.70
N GLU A 195 27.59 -3.62 -7.74
CA GLU A 195 28.66 -3.64 -6.76
C GLU A 195 28.23 -3.03 -5.44
N LEU A 196 27.47 -1.94 -5.45
CA LEU A 196 26.92 -1.33 -4.23
C LEU A 196 26.04 -2.31 -3.44
N MET A 197 25.23 -3.09 -4.16
CA MET A 197 24.34 -4.10 -3.57
C MET A 197 25.09 -5.25 -2.87
N LYS A 198 26.40 -5.41 -3.16
CA LYS A 198 27.26 -6.42 -2.53
C LYS A 198 28.03 -5.90 -1.32
N ILE A 199 27.94 -4.60 -1.01
CA ILE A 199 28.61 -4.02 0.15
C ILE A 199 28.00 -4.61 1.42
N SER A 200 28.85 -5.19 2.27
CA SER A 200 28.47 -5.60 3.62
C SER A 200 28.33 -4.37 4.52
N PHE A 201 27.23 -3.63 4.37
CA PHE A 201 27.00 -2.36 5.08
C PHE A 201 26.76 -2.52 6.59
N HIS A 202 26.49 -3.74 7.07
CA HIS A 202 26.44 -4.06 8.51
C HIS A 202 27.84 -4.21 9.15
N ASN A 203 28.89 -4.38 8.36
CA ASN A 203 30.25 -4.50 8.89
C ASN A 203 30.76 -3.12 9.30
N GLN A 204 31.06 -2.93 10.59
CA GLN A 204 31.54 -1.66 11.13
C GLN A 204 32.87 -1.21 10.51
N ALA A 205 33.70 -2.13 10.00
CA ALA A 205 34.94 -1.77 9.29
C ALA A 205 34.69 -1.05 7.95
N ASN A 206 33.52 -1.27 7.35
CA ASN A 206 33.10 -0.60 6.11
C ASN A 206 32.38 0.73 6.38
N GLN A 207 32.04 1.00 7.65
CA GLN A 207 31.31 2.19 8.06
C GLN A 207 32.26 3.30 8.47
N LYS A 208 31.78 4.53 8.31
CA LYS A 208 32.46 5.74 8.77
C LYS A 208 32.57 5.76 10.30
N CYS A 209 33.61 6.42 10.80
CA CYS A 209 33.74 6.69 12.23
C CYS A 209 32.68 7.71 12.69
N ASP A 210 32.50 7.84 14.01
CA ASP A 210 31.48 8.73 14.59
C ASP A 210 31.59 10.19 14.15
N LEU A 211 32.81 10.68 13.87
CA LEU A 211 33.05 12.06 13.43
C LEU A 211 32.68 12.29 11.96
N GLU A 212 32.74 11.25 11.14
CA GLU A 212 32.52 11.32 9.68
C GLU A 212 31.11 10.91 9.26
N LEU A 213 30.31 10.34 10.17
CA LEU A 213 28.89 10.09 9.93
C LEU A 213 28.16 11.39 9.54
N ASP A 214 27.37 11.32 8.47
CA ASP A 214 26.55 12.44 8.07
C ASP A 214 25.25 12.45 8.89
N ILE A 215 25.11 13.41 9.81
CA ILE A 215 23.98 13.52 10.74
C ILE A 215 23.40 14.94 10.81
N GLY A 216 23.95 15.87 10.04
CA GLY A 216 23.60 17.29 10.04
C GLY A 216 24.22 18.10 11.20
N GLU A 217 24.47 19.38 10.92
CA GLU A 217 25.16 20.30 11.84
C GLU A 217 24.35 20.59 13.12
N ALA A 218 23.03 20.80 12.98
CA ALA A 218 22.16 21.04 14.12
C ALA A 218 22.15 19.86 15.12
N THR A 219 22.29 18.62 14.61
CA THR A 219 22.45 17.43 15.44
C THR A 219 23.81 17.42 16.12
N ARG A 220 24.89 17.67 15.38
CA ARG A 220 26.27 17.72 15.89
C ARG A 220 26.41 18.69 17.06
N LEU A 221 25.91 19.92 16.91
CA LEU A 221 25.91 20.93 17.97
C LEU A 221 25.14 20.47 19.21
N GLY A 222 24.03 19.75 19.00
CA GLY A 222 23.22 19.21 20.09
C GLY A 222 23.93 18.13 20.91
N LEU A 223 24.75 17.28 20.28
CA LEU A 223 25.46 16.17 20.94
C LEU A 223 26.44 16.63 22.03
N ASN A 224 26.92 17.88 21.96
CA ASN A 224 27.76 18.48 23.02
C ASN A 224 27.04 18.58 24.38
N ASN A 225 25.70 18.49 24.39
CA ASN A 225 24.89 18.56 25.61
C ASN A 225 24.59 17.18 26.23
N LEU A 226 25.04 16.09 25.60
CA LEU A 226 24.84 14.70 26.04
C LEU A 226 26.08 14.14 26.73
N SER A 227 25.87 13.12 27.58
CA SER A 227 26.98 12.35 28.17
C SER A 227 27.71 11.50 27.12
N ASN A 228 28.88 10.98 27.48
CA ASN A 228 29.63 10.06 26.62
C ASN A 228 28.86 8.75 26.36
N GLU A 229 28.14 8.20 27.35
CA GLU A 229 27.31 7.01 27.13
C GLU A 229 26.13 7.31 26.21
N GLU A 230 25.46 8.46 26.41
CA GLU A 230 24.33 8.89 25.57
C GLU A 230 24.78 9.10 24.11
N ASN A 231 25.96 9.70 23.90
CA ASN A 231 26.54 9.87 22.57
C ASN A 231 26.85 8.53 21.90
N LYS A 232 27.47 7.58 22.61
CA LYS A 232 27.72 6.23 22.08
C LYS A 232 26.43 5.52 21.67
N GLN A 233 25.40 5.59 22.51
CA GLN A 233 24.11 5.00 22.19
C GLN A 233 23.46 5.70 20.98
N PHE A 234 23.52 7.03 20.91
CA PHE A 234 23.00 7.79 19.77
C PHE A 234 23.68 7.35 18.46
N PHE A 235 25.01 7.29 18.42
CA PHE A 235 25.74 6.86 17.21
C PHE A 235 25.49 5.40 16.82
N SER A 236 25.20 4.52 17.79
CA SER A 236 24.73 3.15 17.53
C SER A 236 23.35 3.17 16.87
N ASP A 237 22.41 3.94 17.42
CA ASP A 237 21.06 4.10 16.87
C ASP A 237 21.10 4.63 15.43
N ILE A 238 21.93 5.65 15.15
CA ILE A 238 22.10 6.23 13.81
C ILE A 238 22.56 5.18 12.78
N ARG A 239 23.53 4.34 13.15
CA ARG A 239 24.01 3.25 12.27
C ARG A 239 22.93 2.23 12.00
N ASN A 240 22.14 1.89 13.01
CA ASN A 240 21.00 0.98 12.87
C ASN A 240 19.92 1.57 11.96
N ILE A 241 19.61 2.87 12.10
CA ILE A 241 18.67 3.59 11.22
C ILE A 241 19.14 3.49 9.77
N TYR A 242 20.37 3.93 9.47
CA TYR A 242 20.89 3.89 8.10
C TYR A 242 20.98 2.49 7.51
N SER A 243 21.42 1.51 8.31
CA SER A 243 21.49 0.11 7.89
C SER A 243 20.10 -0.47 7.60
N SER A 244 19.10 -0.14 8.43
CA SER A 244 17.73 -0.61 8.25
C SER A 244 17.05 0.04 7.04
N ILE A 245 17.27 1.34 6.82
CA ILE A 245 16.83 2.04 5.61
C ILE A 245 17.45 1.40 4.37
N THR A 246 18.77 1.21 4.36
CA THR A 246 19.50 0.60 3.25
C THR A 246 18.95 -0.79 2.94
N LYS A 247 18.81 -1.64 3.96
CA LYS A 247 18.25 -2.99 3.82
C LYS A 247 16.82 -2.96 3.25
N GLU A 248 15.97 -2.05 3.70
CA GLU A 248 14.60 -1.99 3.22
C GLU A 248 14.51 -1.47 1.77
N LEU A 249 15.25 -0.41 1.43
CA LEU A 249 15.27 0.13 0.07
C LEU A 249 15.84 -0.88 -0.93
N THR A 250 16.96 -1.53 -0.59
CA THR A 250 17.58 -2.55 -1.45
C THR A 250 16.66 -3.76 -1.68
N ARG A 251 15.83 -4.11 -0.70
CA ARG A 251 14.85 -5.20 -0.78
C ARG A 251 13.61 -4.85 -1.61
N THR A 252 13.19 -3.59 -1.61
CA THR A 252 11.87 -3.18 -2.11
C THR A 252 11.89 -2.43 -3.43
N LEU A 253 12.90 -1.57 -3.66
CA LEU A 253 13.01 -0.79 -4.89
C LEU A 253 13.19 -1.70 -6.11
N PRO A 254 12.71 -1.30 -7.30
CA PRO A 254 12.77 -2.10 -8.51
C PRO A 254 14.17 -2.10 -9.17
N LEU A 255 15.23 -2.30 -8.38
CA LEU A 255 16.64 -2.22 -8.79
C LEU A 255 17.04 -3.32 -9.80
N ASN A 256 16.32 -4.45 -9.76
CA ASN A 256 16.50 -5.58 -10.69
C ASN A 256 15.50 -5.56 -11.86
N ASN A 257 14.75 -4.47 -12.05
CA ASN A 257 13.79 -4.37 -13.14
C ASN A 257 14.49 -3.97 -14.45
N ASP A 258 14.68 -4.96 -15.34
CA ASP A 258 15.37 -4.76 -16.62
C ASP A 258 14.64 -3.76 -17.53
N LEU A 259 13.30 -3.76 -17.55
CA LEU A 259 12.53 -2.80 -18.34
C LEU A 259 12.86 -1.38 -17.89
N LEU A 260 12.72 -1.07 -16.60
CA LEU A 260 13.04 0.26 -16.07
C LEU A 260 14.49 0.68 -16.35
N ARG A 261 15.44 -0.28 -16.31
CA ARG A 261 16.83 0.00 -16.68
C ARG A 261 16.97 0.41 -18.14
N HIS A 262 16.26 -0.27 -19.04
CA HIS A 262 16.27 0.05 -20.47
C HIS A 262 15.58 1.39 -20.78
N LEU A 263 14.55 1.77 -20.02
CA LEU A 263 13.80 3.02 -20.22
C LEU A 263 14.67 4.29 -20.12
N LYS A 264 15.86 4.22 -19.50
CA LYS A 264 16.85 5.30 -19.50
C LYS A 264 17.23 5.77 -20.89
N CYS A 265 17.18 4.90 -21.91
CA CYS A 265 17.55 5.26 -23.28
C CYS A 265 16.63 6.33 -23.90
N LEU A 266 15.45 6.57 -23.29
CA LEU A 266 14.52 7.59 -23.75
C LEU A 266 14.97 9.01 -23.38
N HIS A 267 15.87 9.15 -22.41
CA HIS A 267 16.41 10.47 -22.05
C HIS A 267 17.19 11.04 -23.24
N PRO A 268 17.04 12.34 -23.59
CA PRO A 268 17.72 12.96 -24.73
C PRO A 268 19.25 12.75 -24.72
N MET A 269 19.87 12.85 -23.54
CA MET A 269 21.31 12.61 -23.37
C MET A 269 21.77 11.16 -23.62
N MET A 270 20.86 10.19 -23.59
CA MET A 270 21.17 8.78 -23.83
C MET A 270 21.03 8.38 -25.30
N ARG A 271 20.62 9.32 -26.16
CA ARG A 271 20.40 9.10 -27.59
C ARG A 271 21.59 8.47 -28.30
N HIS A 272 22.79 8.97 -28.04
CA HIS A 272 24.04 8.48 -28.66
C HIS A 272 24.72 7.38 -27.84
N SER A 273 24.08 6.88 -26.77
CA SER A 273 24.63 5.74 -26.02
C SER A 273 24.66 4.49 -26.89
N GLU A 274 25.77 3.76 -26.86
CA GLU A 274 25.96 2.49 -27.56
C GLU A 274 24.90 1.44 -27.16
N THR A 275 24.40 1.52 -25.92
CA THR A 275 23.40 0.59 -25.38
C THR A 275 21.94 0.97 -25.68
N SER A 276 21.71 2.16 -26.25
CA SER A 276 20.35 2.69 -26.46
C SER A 276 19.56 1.86 -27.48
N HIS A 277 20.22 1.37 -28.53
CA HIS A 277 19.63 0.52 -29.56
C HIS A 277 19.15 -0.83 -28.99
N ILE A 278 20.01 -1.51 -28.22
CA ILE A 278 19.62 -2.75 -27.53
C ILE A 278 18.47 -2.48 -26.56
N SER A 279 18.51 -1.35 -25.87
CA SER A 279 17.48 -0.97 -24.90
C SER A 279 16.12 -0.75 -25.56
N ILE A 280 16.04 -0.01 -26.67
CA ILE A 280 14.75 0.21 -27.34
C ILE A 280 14.13 -1.09 -27.87
N MET A 281 14.95 -2.02 -28.37
CA MET A 281 14.46 -3.32 -28.82
C MET A 281 13.92 -4.14 -27.64
N ASN A 282 14.60 -4.13 -26.49
CA ASN A 282 14.14 -4.83 -25.29
C ASN A 282 12.88 -4.19 -24.70
N ILE A 283 12.75 -2.87 -24.79
CA ILE A 283 11.51 -2.18 -24.45
C ILE A 283 10.40 -2.66 -25.38
N ALA A 284 10.57 -2.63 -26.70
CA ALA A 284 9.56 -3.07 -27.65
C ALA A 284 9.06 -4.51 -27.38
N ARG A 285 9.99 -5.43 -27.11
CA ARG A 285 9.67 -6.84 -26.74
C ARG A 285 8.90 -6.98 -25.43
N SER A 286 8.99 -5.99 -24.53
CA SER A 286 8.26 -5.98 -23.27
C SER A 286 6.79 -5.57 -23.43
N PHE A 287 6.35 -5.16 -24.63
CA PHE A 287 5.00 -4.71 -24.94
C PHE A 287 4.32 -5.56 -26.03
N PRO A 288 4.28 -6.90 -25.92
CA PRO A 288 3.82 -7.79 -26.99
C PRO A 288 2.33 -7.63 -27.36
N GLN A 289 1.54 -6.97 -26.49
CA GLN A 289 0.13 -6.70 -26.76
C GLN A 289 -0.11 -5.45 -27.60
N MET A 290 0.86 -4.52 -27.59
CA MET A 290 0.77 -3.25 -28.31
C MET A 290 1.66 -3.26 -29.54
N ILE A 291 2.79 -3.97 -29.50
CA ILE A 291 3.81 -3.97 -30.55
C ILE A 291 3.97 -5.39 -31.10
N VAL A 292 3.67 -5.57 -32.39
CA VAL A 292 3.84 -6.86 -33.07
C VAL A 292 5.30 -7.05 -33.57
N PRO A 293 5.76 -8.29 -33.83
CA PRO A 293 7.16 -8.54 -34.24
C PRO A 293 7.65 -7.67 -35.40
N ASP A 294 6.86 -7.50 -36.46
CA ASP A 294 7.22 -6.65 -37.61
C ASP A 294 7.41 -5.18 -37.23
N GLU A 295 6.69 -4.69 -36.21
CA GLU A 295 6.87 -3.33 -35.69
C GLU A 295 8.19 -3.21 -34.92
N ILE A 296 8.70 -4.28 -34.30
CA ILE A 296 9.99 -4.27 -33.60
C ILE A 296 11.13 -4.00 -34.59
N ASP A 297 11.11 -4.66 -35.76
CA ASP A 297 12.12 -4.46 -36.80
C ASP A 297 12.04 -3.03 -37.38
N ARG A 298 10.83 -2.48 -37.52
CA ARG A 298 10.63 -1.08 -37.91
C ARG A 298 11.13 -0.11 -36.86
N ILE A 299 10.82 -0.34 -35.58
CA ILE A 299 11.32 0.45 -34.45
C ILE A 299 12.85 0.44 -34.45
N ASN A 300 13.45 -0.69 -34.77
CA ASN A 300 14.90 -0.83 -34.87
C ASN A 300 15.50 0.12 -35.92
N ALA A 301 14.96 0.10 -37.14
CA ALA A 301 15.38 0.99 -38.22
C ALA A 301 15.08 2.47 -37.90
N GLU A 302 13.90 2.76 -37.37
CA GLU A 302 13.48 4.11 -36.97
C GLU A 302 14.36 4.68 -35.84
N TRP A 303 14.79 3.85 -34.88
CA TRP A 303 15.70 4.28 -33.83
C TRP A 303 17.07 4.68 -34.39
N TYR A 304 17.61 3.92 -35.34
CA TYR A 304 18.86 4.28 -36.01
C TYR A 304 18.75 5.62 -36.74
N LEU A 305 17.64 5.87 -37.45
CA LEU A 305 17.37 7.18 -38.06
C LEU A 305 17.25 8.28 -36.99
N TYR A 306 16.53 8.00 -35.92
CA TYR A 306 16.41 8.91 -34.78
C TYR A 306 17.75 9.23 -34.15
N GLN A 307 18.73 8.33 -34.08
CA GLN A 307 20.06 8.62 -33.53
C GLN A 307 20.88 9.58 -34.41
N ASN A 308 20.64 9.56 -35.72
CA ASN A 308 21.41 10.33 -36.70
C ASN A 308 20.76 11.68 -37.07
N GLU A 309 19.59 11.99 -36.53
CA GLU A 309 18.90 13.27 -36.77
C GLU A 309 19.65 14.49 -36.19
N ASN A 310 19.46 15.67 -36.77
CA ASN A 310 19.87 16.90 -36.11
C ASN A 310 18.72 17.42 -35.23
N ILE A 311 18.82 17.25 -33.91
CA ILE A 311 17.79 17.66 -32.95
C ILE A 311 18.24 18.96 -32.26
N PRO A 312 17.48 20.06 -32.38
CA PRO A 312 17.81 21.31 -31.71
C PRO A 312 17.85 21.16 -30.19
N ASN A 313 18.84 21.79 -29.53
CA ASN A 313 18.95 21.76 -28.06
C ASN A 313 17.70 22.32 -27.37
N GLU A 314 17.06 23.32 -27.97
CA GLU A 314 15.80 23.94 -27.50
C GLU A 314 14.64 22.95 -27.35
N TRP A 315 14.72 21.76 -27.97
CA TRP A 315 13.66 20.76 -27.85
C TRP A 315 13.73 19.99 -26.55
N TYR A 316 14.90 19.98 -25.90
CA TYR A 316 15.10 19.27 -24.63
C TYR A 316 15.64 20.16 -23.51
N GLU A 317 16.29 21.29 -23.79
CA GLU A 317 16.79 22.26 -22.80
C GLU A 317 15.89 23.50 -22.69
N LYS A 318 15.60 23.91 -21.46
CA LYS A 318 14.84 25.11 -21.08
C LYS A 318 15.54 25.81 -19.92
N THR A 319 16.21 26.94 -20.14
CA THR A 319 16.79 27.80 -19.08
C THR A 319 17.39 27.03 -17.90
N ASN A 320 18.45 26.24 -18.15
CA ASN A 320 19.14 25.36 -17.18
C ASN A 320 18.34 24.15 -16.63
N GLU A 321 17.20 23.81 -17.23
CA GLU A 321 16.40 22.62 -16.91
C GLU A 321 16.06 21.85 -18.19
N TYR A 322 15.58 20.61 -18.05
CA TYR A 322 15.04 19.87 -19.20
C TYR A 322 13.55 20.17 -19.39
N HIS A 323 13.12 20.22 -20.65
CA HIS A 323 11.70 20.11 -20.98
C HIS A 323 11.13 18.75 -20.52
N ALA A 324 9.82 18.73 -20.28
CA ALA A 324 9.11 17.48 -20.02
C ALA A 324 9.36 16.46 -21.15
N ILE A 325 9.54 15.19 -20.81
CA ILE A 325 9.97 14.17 -21.78
C ILE A 325 8.97 13.98 -22.91
N ASP A 326 7.68 14.14 -22.62
CA ASP A 326 6.59 14.07 -23.59
C ASP A 326 6.60 15.26 -24.56
N TYR A 327 7.03 16.45 -24.11
CA TYR A 327 7.26 17.59 -25.00
C TYR A 327 8.38 17.29 -26.02
N TYR A 328 9.51 16.77 -25.54
CA TYR A 328 10.64 16.37 -26.39
C TYR A 328 10.21 15.35 -27.46
N TRP A 329 9.59 14.25 -27.04
CA TRP A 329 9.14 13.20 -27.96
C TRP A 329 8.04 13.67 -28.90
N LYS A 330 7.13 14.54 -28.44
CA LYS A 330 6.11 15.16 -29.31
C LYS A 330 6.76 15.89 -30.49
N ASN A 331 7.82 16.66 -30.26
CA ASN A 331 8.52 17.36 -31.34
C ASN A 331 9.18 16.39 -32.33
N ILE A 332 9.81 15.31 -31.83
CA ILE A 332 10.39 14.25 -32.68
C ILE A 332 9.32 13.63 -33.59
N PHE A 333 8.11 13.38 -33.07
CA PHE A 333 7.03 12.79 -33.86
C PHE A 333 6.51 13.70 -34.98
N THR A 334 6.82 15.00 -34.94
CA THR A 334 6.43 15.92 -36.03
C THR A 334 7.39 15.91 -37.22
N LEU A 335 8.57 15.27 -37.08
CA LEU A 335 9.56 15.21 -38.13
C LEU A 335 9.00 14.49 -39.37
N LYS A 336 9.23 15.10 -40.53
CA LYS A 336 8.80 14.59 -41.83
C LYS A 336 10.00 14.14 -42.66
N THR A 337 9.75 13.21 -43.56
CA THR A 337 10.68 12.88 -44.64
C THR A 337 10.69 13.99 -45.69
N ASN A 338 11.62 13.92 -46.65
CA ASN A 338 11.66 14.85 -47.78
C ASN A 338 10.42 14.76 -48.69
N THR A 339 9.61 13.70 -48.57
CA THR A 339 8.35 13.53 -49.30
C THR A 339 7.15 14.07 -48.51
N GLY A 340 7.37 14.63 -47.32
CA GLY A 340 6.31 15.18 -46.45
C GLY A 340 5.56 14.15 -45.61
N THR A 341 5.92 12.86 -45.68
CA THR A 341 5.33 11.81 -44.85
C THR A 341 5.95 11.79 -43.44
N ASP A 342 5.27 11.21 -42.46
CA ASP A 342 5.84 11.02 -41.12
C ASP A 342 7.15 10.23 -41.20
N LYS A 343 8.18 10.72 -40.50
CA LYS A 343 9.50 10.08 -40.47
C LYS A 343 9.52 8.83 -39.59
N PHE A 344 8.67 8.79 -38.56
CA PHE A 344 8.56 7.69 -37.62
C PHE A 344 7.10 7.25 -37.50
N ILE A 345 6.84 5.95 -37.61
CA ILE A 345 5.49 5.37 -37.60
C ILE A 345 5.34 4.43 -36.41
N ALA A 346 6.28 3.50 -36.22
CA ALA A 346 6.21 2.49 -35.16
C ALA A 346 6.79 3.01 -33.83
N LEU A 347 7.84 3.83 -33.88
CA LEU A 347 8.48 4.41 -32.69
C LEU A 347 7.52 5.28 -31.87
N PRO A 348 6.71 6.20 -32.45
CA PRO A 348 5.77 7.00 -31.68
C PRO A 348 4.75 6.16 -30.90
N LYS A 349 4.33 5.02 -31.47
CA LYS A 349 3.41 4.09 -30.82
C LYS A 349 4.05 3.48 -29.56
N LEU A 350 5.28 2.98 -29.66
CA LEU A 350 6.01 2.44 -28.51
C LEU A 350 6.23 3.48 -27.43
N ILE A 351 6.75 4.65 -27.79
CA ILE A 351 7.07 5.71 -26.82
C ILE A 351 5.82 6.17 -26.06
N LYS A 352 4.67 6.33 -26.76
CA LYS A 352 3.40 6.67 -26.10
C LYS A 352 2.96 5.60 -25.10
N CYS A 353 3.11 4.31 -25.44
CA CYS A 353 2.79 3.22 -24.52
C CYS A 353 3.66 3.27 -23.25
N VAL A 354 4.95 3.55 -23.44
CA VAL A 354 5.92 3.64 -22.34
C VAL A 354 5.68 4.86 -21.45
N LEU A 355 5.47 6.04 -22.04
CA LEU A 355 5.25 7.28 -21.26
C LEU A 355 3.88 7.30 -20.55
N ALA A 356 2.98 6.40 -20.90
CA ALA A 356 1.74 6.15 -20.17
C ALA A 356 1.94 5.30 -18.89
N LEU A 357 3.12 4.70 -18.69
CA LEU A 357 3.43 3.98 -17.46
C LEU A 357 3.57 4.95 -16.29
N SER A 358 2.87 4.65 -15.20
CA SER A 358 2.94 5.47 -13.99
C SER A 358 4.29 5.31 -13.30
N HIS A 359 4.95 6.42 -12.99
CA HIS A 359 6.21 6.43 -12.21
C HIS A 359 5.96 6.52 -10.70
N GLY A 360 4.73 6.81 -10.28
CA GLY A 360 4.33 7.00 -8.88
C GLY A 360 2.83 6.80 -8.68
N ASN A 361 2.29 7.29 -7.58
CA ASN A 361 0.85 7.27 -7.29
C ASN A 361 0.26 8.69 -7.22
N ALA A 362 1.01 9.72 -7.62
CA ALA A 362 0.60 11.11 -7.49
C ALA A 362 -0.72 11.43 -8.23
N ASP A 363 -0.95 10.85 -9.41
CA ASP A 363 -2.22 11.00 -10.13
C ASP A 363 -3.39 10.43 -9.34
N VAL A 364 -3.20 9.26 -8.74
CA VAL A 364 -4.21 8.58 -7.93
C VAL A 364 -4.48 9.36 -6.63
N GLU A 365 -3.43 9.83 -5.94
CA GLU A 365 -3.58 10.63 -4.71
C GLU A 365 -4.22 12.00 -4.95
N ARG A 366 -3.91 12.64 -6.08
CA ARG A 366 -4.62 13.85 -6.52
C ARG A 366 -6.08 13.54 -6.80
N GLY A 367 -6.37 12.43 -7.46
CA GLY A 367 -7.74 11.93 -7.66
C GLY A 367 -8.50 11.76 -6.33
N PHE A 368 -7.87 11.18 -5.32
CA PHE A 368 -8.47 11.06 -3.98
C PHE A 368 -8.66 12.41 -3.28
N SER A 369 -7.70 13.32 -3.37
CA SER A 369 -7.82 14.66 -2.79
C SER A 369 -8.96 15.44 -3.44
N GLU A 370 -9.06 15.32 -4.76
CA GLU A 370 -10.14 15.86 -5.56
C GLU A 370 -11.50 15.25 -5.21
N ASN A 371 -11.55 13.95 -4.90
CA ASN A 371 -12.76 13.28 -4.41
C ASN A 371 -13.12 13.70 -2.99
N ALA A 372 -12.14 13.97 -2.12
CA ALA A 372 -12.40 14.43 -0.76
C ALA A 372 -13.13 15.79 -0.74
N PHE A 373 -12.94 16.64 -1.76
CA PHE A 373 -13.74 17.85 -1.94
C PHE A 373 -15.19 17.57 -2.39
N LEU A 374 -15.44 16.44 -3.04
CA LEU A 374 -16.78 16.03 -3.49
C LEU A 374 -17.55 15.28 -2.39
N LEU A 375 -16.84 14.46 -1.61
CA LEU A 375 -17.33 13.61 -0.51
C LEU A 375 -17.19 14.33 0.83
N THR A 376 -17.88 15.45 1.00
CA THR A 376 -18.01 16.11 2.31
C THR A 376 -18.85 15.27 3.26
N ASP A 377 -18.82 15.57 4.57
CA ASP A 377 -19.61 14.84 5.57
C ASP A 377 -21.12 14.80 5.20
N ASP A 378 -21.63 15.92 4.67
CA ASP A 378 -23.01 16.06 4.17
C ASP A 378 -23.30 15.29 2.86
N ARG A 379 -22.27 14.79 2.17
CA ARG A 379 -22.35 14.10 0.87
C ARG A 379 -21.74 12.70 0.91
N SER A 380 -21.65 12.13 2.11
CA SER A 380 -21.09 10.78 2.36
C SER A 380 -21.90 9.65 1.73
N LEU A 381 -23.15 9.89 1.31
CA LEU A 381 -24.05 8.92 0.68
C LEU A 381 -24.06 8.96 -0.86
N LEU A 382 -23.15 9.70 -1.50
CA LEU A 382 -23.07 9.70 -2.96
C LEU A 382 -22.69 8.32 -3.50
N SER A 383 -23.46 7.83 -4.48
CA SER A 383 -23.12 6.60 -5.19
C SER A 383 -21.89 6.78 -6.08
N ASP A 384 -21.19 5.69 -6.39
CA ASP A 384 -20.05 5.70 -7.32
C ASP A 384 -20.40 6.34 -8.67
N ALA A 385 -21.61 6.08 -9.19
CA ALA A 385 -22.10 6.71 -10.42
C ALA A 385 -22.20 8.24 -10.30
N SER A 386 -22.66 8.73 -9.14
CA SER A 386 -22.76 10.18 -8.88
C SER A 386 -21.38 10.82 -8.76
N ILE A 387 -20.45 10.14 -8.08
CA ILE A 387 -19.06 10.59 -7.96
C ILE A 387 -18.41 10.65 -9.35
N ASN A 388 -18.56 9.60 -10.16
CA ASN A 388 -18.05 9.53 -11.53
C ASN A 388 -18.65 10.63 -12.42
N GLY A 389 -19.95 10.92 -12.30
CA GLY A 389 -20.60 12.00 -13.04
C GLY A 389 -20.08 13.40 -12.67
N LEU A 390 -19.90 13.66 -11.36
CA LEU A 390 -19.31 14.92 -10.87
C LEU A 390 -17.86 15.07 -11.32
N ARG A 391 -17.09 13.98 -11.26
CA ARG A 391 -15.71 13.91 -11.76
C ARG A 391 -15.62 14.21 -13.24
N ALA A 392 -16.39 13.51 -14.07
CA ALA A 392 -16.45 13.73 -15.51
C ALA A 392 -16.81 15.18 -15.86
N THR A 393 -17.75 15.77 -15.13
CA THR A 393 -18.13 17.18 -15.31
C THR A 393 -16.96 18.12 -15.01
N ARG A 394 -16.30 17.94 -13.86
CA ARG A 394 -15.20 18.80 -13.46
C ARG A 394 -13.98 18.65 -14.36
N ASP A 395 -13.66 17.42 -14.74
CA ASP A 395 -12.56 17.12 -15.66
C ASP A 395 -12.87 17.67 -17.07
N GLY A 396 -14.13 17.61 -17.50
CA GLY A 396 -14.60 18.26 -18.72
C GLY A 396 -14.44 19.78 -18.68
N VAL A 397 -14.81 20.45 -17.59
CA VAL A 397 -14.58 21.91 -17.42
C VAL A 397 -13.09 22.24 -17.46
N LYS A 398 -12.26 21.42 -16.78
CA LYS A 398 -10.81 21.61 -16.74
C LYS A 398 -10.19 21.48 -18.13
N PHE A 399 -10.60 20.46 -18.90
CA PHE A 399 -10.01 20.14 -20.19
C PHE A 399 -10.54 21.03 -21.32
N PHE A 400 -11.87 21.22 -21.40
CA PHE A 400 -12.50 21.93 -22.51
C PHE A 400 -12.69 23.43 -22.27
N GLY A 401 -12.73 23.87 -21.01
CA GLY A 401 -12.92 25.28 -20.64
C GLY A 401 -11.74 25.89 -19.90
N ASN A 402 -10.55 25.26 -19.93
CA ASN A 402 -9.37 25.70 -19.16
C ASN A 402 -9.67 25.97 -17.67
N GLY A 403 -10.59 25.20 -17.08
CA GLY A 403 -11.03 25.36 -15.69
C GLY A 403 -12.14 26.38 -15.47
N LYS A 404 -12.63 27.04 -16.52
CA LYS A 404 -13.74 28.00 -16.47
C LYS A 404 -14.98 27.44 -17.16
N PRO A 405 -16.11 27.31 -16.45
CA PRO A 405 -17.33 26.72 -17.02
C PRO A 405 -17.87 27.45 -18.26
N HIS A 406 -17.73 28.78 -18.31
CA HIS A 406 -18.23 29.60 -19.43
C HIS A 406 -17.38 29.50 -20.69
N GLU A 407 -16.16 28.96 -20.62
CA GLU A 407 -15.30 28.72 -21.78
C GLU A 407 -15.53 27.32 -22.39
N VAL A 408 -16.32 26.46 -21.74
CA VAL A 408 -16.63 25.12 -22.26
C VAL A 408 -17.52 25.22 -23.51
N PRO A 409 -17.10 24.70 -24.67
CA PRO A 409 -17.91 24.74 -25.89
C PRO A 409 -19.20 23.94 -25.74
N ILE A 410 -20.35 24.60 -25.99
CA ILE A 410 -21.65 23.94 -26.01
C ILE A 410 -21.86 23.31 -27.39
N THR A 411 -21.50 22.04 -27.52
CA THR A 411 -21.66 21.30 -28.77
C THR A 411 -23.09 20.78 -28.93
N LYS A 412 -23.49 20.50 -30.18
CA LYS A 412 -24.80 19.85 -30.47
C LYS A 412 -24.95 18.53 -29.73
N ALA A 413 -23.89 17.72 -29.67
CA ALA A 413 -23.86 16.46 -28.93
C ALA A 413 -24.13 16.67 -27.43
N LEU A 414 -23.61 17.75 -26.82
CA LEU A 414 -23.88 18.07 -25.42
C LEU A 414 -25.35 18.44 -25.20
N LEU A 415 -25.93 19.25 -26.10
CA LEU A 415 -27.35 19.63 -26.04
C LEU A 415 -28.27 18.41 -26.15
N ASP A 416 -27.99 17.52 -27.10
CA ASP A 416 -28.77 16.29 -27.29
C ASP A 416 -28.60 15.33 -26.10
N SER A 417 -27.40 15.26 -25.52
CA SER A 417 -27.16 14.52 -24.29
C SER A 417 -28.00 15.06 -23.14
N VAL A 418 -28.04 16.38 -22.91
CA VAL A 418 -28.84 16.99 -21.83
C VAL A 418 -30.33 16.72 -22.03
N ARG A 419 -30.85 16.84 -23.26
CA ARG A 419 -32.27 16.54 -23.56
C ARG A 419 -32.66 15.11 -23.18
N GLY A 420 -31.76 14.14 -23.40
CA GLY A 420 -32.01 12.74 -23.05
C GLY A 420 -31.72 12.36 -21.58
N ALA A 421 -31.20 13.28 -20.76
CA ALA A 421 -30.71 12.95 -19.42
C ALA A 421 -31.80 12.42 -18.49
N HIS A 422 -32.99 13.01 -18.50
CA HIS A 422 -34.10 12.55 -17.67
C HIS A 422 -34.55 11.13 -18.03
N SER A 423 -34.69 10.84 -19.33
CA SER A 423 -35.09 9.50 -19.79
C SER A 423 -34.07 8.44 -19.36
N ARG A 424 -32.76 8.71 -19.49
CA ARG A 424 -31.70 7.80 -19.02
C ARG A 424 -31.74 7.59 -17.51
N TYR A 425 -32.05 8.63 -16.74
CA TYR A 425 -32.22 8.53 -15.30
C TYR A 425 -33.40 7.63 -14.90
N CYS A 426 -34.55 7.75 -15.58
CA CYS A 426 -35.69 6.86 -15.34
C CYS A 426 -35.36 5.39 -15.62
N ILE A 427 -34.67 5.11 -16.73
CA ILE A 427 -34.22 3.75 -17.09
C ILE A 427 -33.28 3.18 -16.02
N ASP A 428 -32.33 3.99 -15.53
CA ASP A 428 -31.40 3.57 -14.47
C ASP A 428 -32.12 3.29 -13.13
N LEU A 429 -33.14 4.09 -12.79
CA LEU A 429 -33.98 3.84 -11.61
C LEU A 429 -34.73 2.51 -11.69
N GLU A 430 -35.37 2.22 -12.82
CA GLU A 430 -36.08 0.96 -13.04
C GLU A 430 -35.14 -0.23 -12.95
N LYS A 431 -33.96 -0.13 -13.56
CA LYS A 431 -32.93 -1.18 -13.49
C LYS A 431 -32.49 -1.45 -12.06
N ARG A 432 -32.24 -0.41 -11.26
CA ARG A 432 -31.86 -0.56 -9.84
C ARG A 432 -32.96 -1.20 -9.01
N GLN A 433 -34.23 -0.88 -9.28
CA GLN A 433 -35.35 -1.52 -8.59
C GLN A 433 -35.42 -3.02 -8.91
N GLN A 434 -35.22 -3.39 -10.18
CA GLN A 434 -35.16 -4.80 -10.59
C GLN A 434 -33.99 -5.53 -9.95
N GLU A 435 -32.79 -4.96 -9.94
CA GLU A 435 -31.61 -5.54 -9.30
C GLU A 435 -31.82 -5.76 -7.79
N LEU A 436 -32.46 -4.81 -7.10
CA LEU A 436 -32.80 -4.95 -5.68
C LEU A 436 -33.80 -6.09 -5.42
N LEU A 437 -34.78 -6.27 -6.30
CA LEU A 437 -35.74 -7.38 -6.20
C LEU A 437 -35.06 -8.73 -6.43
N THR A 438 -34.23 -8.83 -7.46
CA THR A 438 -33.45 -10.05 -7.77
C THR A 438 -32.52 -10.42 -6.62
N ASN A 439 -31.77 -9.47 -6.07
CA ASN A 439 -30.87 -9.72 -4.94
C ASN A 439 -31.62 -10.18 -3.68
N LYS A 440 -32.79 -9.60 -3.40
CA LYS A 440 -33.65 -10.07 -2.29
C LYS A 440 -34.09 -11.52 -2.49
N ASN A 441 -34.44 -11.90 -3.72
CA ASN A 441 -34.84 -13.26 -4.02
C ASN A 441 -33.67 -14.24 -3.85
N LEU A 442 -32.48 -13.90 -4.36
CA LEU A 442 -31.27 -14.71 -4.20
C LEU A 442 -30.91 -14.94 -2.71
N VAL A 443 -30.95 -13.89 -1.90
CA VAL A 443 -30.68 -14.01 -0.45
C VAL A 443 -31.72 -14.89 0.25
N ASN A 444 -32.98 -14.85 -0.18
CA ASN A 444 -34.02 -15.72 0.38
C ASN A 444 -33.81 -17.18 -0.06
N GLU A 445 -33.41 -17.43 -1.30
CA GLU A 445 -33.07 -18.77 -1.79
C GLU A 445 -31.84 -19.35 -1.08
N GLU A 446 -30.80 -18.54 -0.84
CA GLU A 446 -29.62 -18.93 -0.05
C GLU A 446 -30.01 -19.35 1.37
N LYS A 447 -30.79 -18.51 2.08
CA LYS A 447 -31.28 -18.84 3.43
C LYS A 447 -32.09 -20.14 3.46
N GLN A 448 -32.91 -20.36 2.43
CA GLN A 448 -33.72 -21.56 2.33
C GLN A 448 -32.85 -22.81 2.08
N ASN A 449 -31.81 -22.68 1.25
CA ASN A 449 -30.83 -23.74 1.02
C ASN A 449 -30.00 -24.05 2.28
N ASP A 450 -29.54 -23.03 3.00
CA ASP A 450 -28.81 -23.20 4.26
C ASP A 450 -29.63 -23.96 5.30
N PHE A 451 -30.92 -23.61 5.44
CA PHE A 451 -31.86 -24.33 6.29
C PHE A 451 -31.99 -25.82 5.90
N PHE A 452 -32.02 -26.13 4.60
CA PHE A 452 -32.06 -27.52 4.13
C PHE A 452 -30.75 -28.27 4.39
N ILE A 453 -29.60 -27.60 4.28
CA ILE A 453 -28.28 -28.19 4.55
C ILE A 453 -28.12 -28.49 6.04
N GLU A 454 -28.46 -27.54 6.92
CA GLU A 454 -28.41 -27.73 8.37
C GLU A 454 -29.25 -28.95 8.79
N LYS A 455 -30.49 -29.02 8.33
CA LYS A 455 -31.38 -30.16 8.61
C LYS A 455 -30.88 -31.49 8.04
N GLN A 456 -30.16 -31.48 6.91
CA GLN A 456 -29.52 -32.69 6.38
C GLN A 456 -28.35 -33.13 7.27
N ASN A 457 -27.53 -32.19 7.74
CA ASN A 457 -26.40 -32.48 8.63
C ASN A 457 -26.88 -33.09 9.96
N ASP A 458 -27.94 -32.54 10.56
CA ASP A 458 -28.54 -33.09 11.79
C ASP A 458 -28.96 -34.56 11.60
N LEU A 459 -29.61 -34.87 10.47
CA LEU A 459 -30.02 -36.23 10.15
C LEU A 459 -28.82 -37.15 9.89
N TYR A 460 -27.75 -36.65 9.25
CA TYR A 460 -26.52 -37.40 9.05
C TYR A 460 -25.82 -37.73 10.37
N ASP A 461 -25.76 -36.78 11.31
CA ASP A 461 -25.17 -36.99 12.62
C ASP A 461 -26.00 -37.98 13.46
N GLU A 462 -27.32 -37.87 13.41
CA GLU A 462 -28.23 -38.84 14.02
C GLU A 462 -28.03 -40.23 13.39
N GLN A 463 -27.93 -40.33 12.06
CA GLN A 463 -27.69 -41.58 11.35
C GLN A 463 -26.36 -42.22 11.77
N LYS A 464 -25.31 -41.41 11.95
CA LYS A 464 -24.00 -41.88 12.44
C LYS A 464 -24.07 -42.38 13.88
N CYS A 465 -24.84 -41.71 14.74
CA CYS A 465 -25.10 -42.16 16.11
C CYS A 465 -25.83 -43.51 16.13
N LEU A 466 -26.88 -43.66 15.30
CA LEU A 466 -27.64 -44.89 15.18
C LEU A 466 -26.78 -46.06 14.67
N HIS A 467 -25.89 -45.84 13.69
CA HIS A 467 -24.96 -46.88 13.22
C HIS A 467 -23.95 -47.31 14.30
N LYS A 468 -23.45 -46.36 15.10
CA LYS A 468 -22.60 -46.68 16.25
C LYS A 468 -23.35 -47.52 17.28
N ASN A 469 -24.62 -47.20 17.54
CA ASN A 469 -25.48 -47.99 18.41
C ASN A 469 -25.70 -49.40 17.86
N LEU A 470 -25.93 -49.57 16.56
CA LEU A 470 -25.99 -50.90 15.93
C LEU A 470 -24.72 -51.72 16.17
N THR A 471 -23.54 -51.12 15.99
CA THR A 471 -22.27 -51.82 16.24
C THR A 471 -22.13 -52.26 17.70
N ASN A 472 -22.58 -51.43 18.65
CA ASN A 472 -22.56 -51.77 20.07
C ASN A 472 -23.59 -52.88 20.40
N ILE A 473 -24.78 -52.84 19.82
CA ILE A 473 -25.81 -53.88 19.96
C ILE A 473 -25.28 -55.21 19.41
N GLN A 474 -24.62 -55.19 18.25
CA GLN A 474 -24.03 -56.40 17.67
C GLN A 474 -22.99 -57.01 18.61
N LYS A 475 -22.08 -56.19 19.17
CA LYS A 475 -21.11 -56.67 20.16
C LYS A 475 -21.76 -57.28 21.40
N MET A 476 -22.86 -56.69 21.89
CA MET A 476 -23.63 -57.26 23.01
C MET A 476 -24.22 -58.62 22.66
N ILE A 477 -24.75 -58.78 21.43
CA ILE A 477 -25.30 -60.07 20.96
C ILE A 477 -24.18 -61.09 20.80
N ASP A 478 -23.04 -60.70 20.23
CA ASP A 478 -21.87 -61.56 20.06
C ASP A 478 -21.33 -62.03 21.41
N GLU A 479 -21.19 -61.12 22.39
CA GLU A 479 -20.80 -61.43 23.77
C GLU A 479 -21.79 -62.38 24.44
N GLY A 480 -23.10 -62.12 24.31
CA GLY A 480 -24.13 -63.01 24.81
C GLY A 480 -24.04 -64.41 24.19
N THR A 481 -23.70 -64.50 22.91
CA THR A 481 -23.55 -65.75 22.17
C THR A 481 -22.30 -66.54 22.60
N GLU A 482 -21.18 -65.85 22.83
CA GLU A 482 -19.95 -66.46 23.36
C GLU A 482 -20.15 -67.00 24.79
N ARG A 483 -20.81 -66.21 25.65
CA ARG A 483 -21.16 -66.63 27.02
C ARG A 483 -22.09 -67.83 27.01
N LEU A 484 -23.10 -67.84 26.14
CA LEU A 484 -24.00 -68.96 25.96
C LEU A 484 -23.25 -70.24 25.55
N THR A 485 -22.35 -70.14 24.57
CA THR A 485 -21.55 -71.28 24.08
C THR A 485 -20.63 -71.84 25.17
N SER A 486 -20.03 -70.96 25.97
CA SER A 486 -19.18 -71.35 27.10
C SER A 486 -20.00 -72.03 28.21
N ALA A 487 -21.17 -71.47 28.56
CA ALA A 487 -22.06 -71.97 29.59
C ALA A 487 -22.67 -73.34 29.25
N ILE A 488 -23.00 -73.56 27.97
CA ILE A 488 -23.43 -74.87 27.46
C ILE A 488 -22.33 -75.92 27.65
N SER A 489 -21.07 -75.54 27.40
CA SER A 489 -19.91 -76.42 27.52
C SER A 489 -19.57 -76.78 28.98
N SER A 490 -19.80 -75.86 29.92
CA SER A 490 -19.58 -76.07 31.36
C SER A 490 -20.80 -76.59 32.13
N LYS A 491 -21.98 -76.71 31.48
CA LYS A 491 -23.29 -77.09 32.06
C LYS A 491 -23.80 -76.14 33.16
N ASP A 492 -23.47 -74.86 33.08
CA ASP A 492 -23.99 -73.84 34.00
C ASP A 492 -25.35 -73.31 33.51
N PHE A 493 -26.44 -73.91 33.98
CA PHE A 493 -27.80 -73.57 33.56
C PHE A 493 -28.22 -72.14 33.89
N LYS A 494 -27.66 -71.52 34.93
CA LYS A 494 -28.00 -70.15 35.32
C LYS A 494 -27.39 -69.15 34.35
N GLU A 495 -26.14 -69.38 33.94
CA GLU A 495 -25.47 -68.53 32.96
C GLU A 495 -26.11 -68.68 31.55
N ILE A 496 -26.62 -69.86 31.20
CA ILE A 496 -27.40 -70.09 29.97
C ILE A 496 -28.64 -69.18 29.91
N GLU A 497 -29.44 -69.15 30.97
CA GLU A 497 -30.66 -68.31 31.02
C GLU A 497 -30.34 -66.82 30.92
N THR A 498 -29.32 -66.35 31.64
CA THR A 498 -28.89 -64.94 31.56
C THR A 498 -28.33 -64.56 30.19
N SER A 499 -27.62 -65.47 29.52
CA SER A 499 -27.08 -65.24 28.18
C SER A 499 -28.19 -65.17 27.12
N LEU A 500 -29.23 -66.01 27.24
CA LEU A 500 -30.41 -65.97 26.36
C LEU A 500 -31.18 -64.65 26.51
N LEU A 501 -31.42 -64.18 27.74
CA LEU A 501 -32.07 -62.89 28.00
C LEU A 501 -31.26 -61.71 27.45
N LEU A 502 -29.92 -61.78 27.51
CA LEU A 502 -29.04 -60.76 26.93
C LEU A 502 -29.14 -60.71 25.40
N ILE A 503 -29.20 -61.88 24.75
CA ILE A 503 -29.38 -62.00 23.29
C ILE A 503 -30.77 -61.50 22.88
N GLU A 504 -31.83 -61.87 23.61
CA GLU A 504 -33.20 -61.45 23.33
C GLU A 504 -33.35 -59.92 23.44
N GLY A 505 -32.86 -59.32 24.54
CA GLY A 505 -32.84 -57.87 24.70
C GLY A 505 -31.95 -57.15 23.68
N GLY A 506 -30.88 -57.81 23.20
CA GLY A 506 -30.07 -57.32 22.08
C GLY A 506 -30.84 -57.29 20.76
N ASN A 507 -31.56 -58.37 20.44
CA ASN A 507 -32.37 -58.51 19.23
C ASN A 507 -33.55 -57.52 19.18
N GLU A 508 -34.20 -57.25 20.31
CA GLU A 508 -35.25 -56.22 20.39
C GLU A 508 -34.69 -54.82 20.10
N LYS A 509 -33.56 -54.46 20.73
CA LYS A 509 -32.88 -53.19 20.47
C LYS A 509 -32.39 -53.07 19.04
N LEU A 510 -31.98 -54.17 18.43
CA LEU A 510 -31.57 -54.24 17.02
C LEU A 510 -32.76 -53.90 16.10
N ALA A 511 -33.93 -54.48 16.34
CA ALA A 511 -35.14 -54.23 15.56
C ALA A 511 -35.59 -52.76 15.66
N MET A 512 -35.59 -52.20 16.88
CA MET A 512 -35.92 -50.78 17.10
C MET A 512 -34.93 -49.85 16.38
N THR A 513 -33.63 -50.05 16.59
CA THR A 513 -32.59 -49.19 16.00
C THR A 513 -32.59 -49.25 14.48
N THR A 514 -32.83 -50.43 13.90
CA THR A 514 -32.94 -50.62 12.45
C THR A 514 -34.13 -49.83 11.88
N THR A 515 -35.28 -49.84 12.57
CA THR A 515 -36.46 -49.07 12.17
C THR A 515 -36.20 -47.57 12.17
N HIS A 516 -35.49 -47.06 13.19
CA HIS A 516 -35.09 -45.65 13.26
C HIS A 516 -34.17 -45.25 12.09
N ILE A 517 -33.22 -46.11 11.71
CA ILE A 517 -32.32 -45.86 10.57
C ILE A 517 -33.09 -45.75 9.25
N VAL A 518 -34.07 -46.63 9.02
CA VAL A 518 -34.93 -46.58 7.83
C VAL A 518 -35.75 -45.29 7.80
N CYS A 519 -36.32 -44.88 8.95
CA CYS A 519 -37.07 -43.65 9.06
C CYS A 519 -36.22 -42.41 8.74
N ASN A 520 -35.05 -42.27 9.38
CA ASN A 520 -34.12 -41.17 9.15
C ASN A 520 -33.64 -41.14 7.68
N SER A 521 -33.30 -42.31 7.11
CA SER A 521 -32.91 -42.41 5.69
C SER A 521 -34.01 -41.95 4.73
N SER A 522 -35.28 -42.23 5.05
CA SER A 522 -36.43 -41.76 4.29
C SER A 522 -36.57 -40.23 4.36
N GLN A 523 -36.42 -39.64 5.54
CA GLN A 523 -36.46 -38.19 5.73
C GLN A 523 -35.32 -37.48 4.97
N LEU A 524 -34.11 -38.03 5.00
CA LEU A 524 -32.96 -37.51 4.25
C LEU A 524 -33.24 -37.51 2.73
N ASN A 525 -33.84 -38.58 2.21
CA ASN A 525 -34.22 -38.66 0.81
C ASN A 525 -35.33 -37.68 0.42
N GLN A 526 -36.29 -37.42 1.31
CA GLN A 526 -37.33 -36.41 1.07
C GLN A 526 -36.75 -34.99 1.04
N LEU A 527 -35.80 -34.66 1.92
CA LEU A 527 -35.14 -33.36 1.92
C LEU A 527 -34.31 -33.15 0.66
N LYS A 528 -33.56 -34.16 0.21
CA LYS A 528 -32.80 -34.12 -1.05
C LYS A 528 -33.70 -33.91 -2.28
N LYS A 529 -34.93 -34.41 -2.26
CA LYS A 529 -35.92 -34.15 -3.33
C LYS A 529 -36.46 -32.73 -3.28
N LYS A 530 -36.65 -32.16 -2.09
CA LYS A 530 -37.13 -30.77 -1.91
C LYS A 530 -36.09 -29.72 -2.29
N GLN A 531 -34.79 -30.03 -2.13
CA GLN A 531 -33.68 -29.15 -2.54
C GLN A 531 -33.45 -29.10 -4.07
N LYS A 532 -33.95 -30.08 -4.83
CA LYS A 532 -33.79 -30.16 -6.30
C LYS A 532 -34.93 -29.49 -7.09
N LYS A 533 -35.98 -29.03 -6.42
CA LYS A 533 -37.06 -28.23 -7.00
C LYS A 533 -36.81 -26.78 -6.64
#